data_AF-A0A4U6D4R8-F1
#
_entry.id   AF-A0A4U6D4R8-F1
#
_cell.length_a   1.000
_cell.length_b   1.000
_cell.length_c   1.000
_cell.angle_alpha   90.00
_cell.angle_beta   90.00
_cell.angle_gamma   90.00
#
_symmetry.space_group_name_H-M   'P 1'
#
loop_
_entity.id
_entity.type
_entity.pdbx_description
1 polymer ?
#
loop_
_entity_poly.entity_id
_entity_poly.type
_entity_poly.pdbx_seq_one_letter_code
_entity_poly.pdbx_strand_id
1 'polypeptide(L)'
;MKPTLFADVNNNMHIAREEIFGAVVVMIPYKDEADAIRISNDSHYGLAGSVLTENRGHGLEIARQIRTGRMSINDNFGNFDCPFGGYKQSGIGREFGSFGICEYVEQKAIFV
;
A
#
# COMPACT_ATOMS: atom_id res chain seq x y z
N MET A 1 -0.66 5.14 25.73
CA MET A 1 0.37 5.52 24.73
C MET A 1 0.04 6.92 24.21
N LYS A 2 1.05 7.75 23.89
CA LYS A 2 0.84 9.08 23.28
C LYS A 2 1.10 9.00 21.76
N PRO A 3 0.40 9.79 20.93
CA PRO A 3 0.75 9.95 19.52
C PRO A 3 2.22 10.37 19.37
N THR A 4 2.97 9.74 18.47
CA THR A 4 4.42 9.94 18.33
C THR A 4 4.81 10.14 16.87
N LEU A 5 5.61 11.16 16.59
CA LEU A 5 6.19 11.43 15.27
C LEU A 5 7.71 11.36 15.37
N PHE A 6 8.34 10.54 14.53
CA PHE A 6 9.78 10.56 14.31
C PHE A 6 10.10 11.32 13.02
N ALA A 7 10.89 12.38 13.14
CA ALA A 7 11.48 13.11 12.03
C ALA A 7 12.98 12.76 11.90
N ASP A 8 13.64 13.27 10.85
CA ASP A 8 15.06 13.03 10.54
C ASP A 8 15.42 11.53 10.43
N VAL A 9 14.48 10.75 9.92
CA VAL A 9 14.62 9.29 9.74
C VAL A 9 15.05 8.96 8.32
N ASN A 10 15.78 7.86 8.17
CA ASN A 10 16.07 7.26 6.86
C ASN A 10 15.44 5.85 6.76
N ASN A 11 15.22 5.38 5.52
CA ASN A 11 14.52 4.13 5.26
C ASN A 11 15.23 2.86 5.79
N ASN A 12 16.50 2.94 6.20
CA ASN A 12 17.23 1.79 6.73
C ASN A 12 17.02 1.59 8.25
N MET A 13 16.39 2.54 8.94
CA MET A 13 16.12 2.40 10.37
C MET A 13 15.01 1.39 10.64
N HIS A 14 15.11 0.59 11.71
CA HIS A 14 14.10 -0.40 12.09
C HIS A 14 12.68 0.19 12.20
N ILE A 15 12.56 1.40 12.77
CA ILE A 15 11.27 2.09 12.92
C ILE A 15 10.58 2.43 11.58
N ALA A 16 11.33 2.49 10.48
CA ALA A 16 10.80 2.69 9.13
C ALA A 16 10.47 1.37 8.41
N ARG A 17 11.00 0.25 8.91
CA ARG A 17 11.01 -1.06 8.23
C ARG A 17 10.08 -2.08 8.85
N GLU A 18 9.77 -1.94 10.13
CA GLU A 18 8.94 -2.87 10.90
C GLU A 18 7.63 -2.22 11.31
N GLU A 19 6.56 -3.01 11.27
CA GLU A 19 5.23 -2.56 11.64
C GLU A 19 5.14 -2.39 13.17
N ILE A 20 4.87 -1.17 13.64
CA ILE A 20 4.81 -0.84 15.07
C ILE A 20 3.44 -1.17 15.68
N PHE A 21 2.37 -1.17 14.86
CA PHE A 21 0.99 -1.40 15.30
C PHE A 21 0.49 -0.44 16.39
N GLY A 22 1.07 0.75 16.46
CA GLY A 22 0.73 1.81 17.42
C GLY A 22 0.55 3.17 16.74
N ALA A 23 0.16 4.20 17.52
CA ALA A 23 -0.02 5.57 17.04
C ALA A 23 1.33 6.29 16.82
N VAL A 24 2.15 5.74 15.93
CA VAL A 24 3.51 6.19 15.61
C VAL A 24 3.62 6.44 14.10
N VAL A 25 4.12 7.61 13.73
CA VAL A 25 4.39 7.99 12.33
C VAL A 25 5.88 8.27 12.17
N VAL A 26 6.45 7.85 11.04
CA VAL A 26 7.82 8.13 10.65
C VAL A 26 7.80 8.99 9.38
N MET A 27 8.52 10.11 9.40
CA MET A 27 8.64 11.01 8.26
C MET A 27 10.03 10.89 7.64
N ILE A 28 10.08 10.44 6.38
CA ILE A 28 11.32 10.23 5.62
C ILE A 28 11.38 11.26 4.50
N PRO A 29 12.36 12.17 4.47
CA PRO A 29 12.54 13.08 3.35
C PRO A 29 13.01 12.32 2.11
N TYR A 30 12.63 12.81 0.94
CA TYR A 30 13.07 12.29 -0.36
C TYR A 30 13.63 13.44 -1.21
N LYS A 31 14.50 13.11 -2.19
CA LYS A 31 15.15 14.12 -3.04
C LYS A 31 14.31 14.54 -4.24
N ASP A 32 13.71 13.54 -4.87
CA ASP A 32 12.88 13.67 -6.06
C ASP A 32 11.86 12.52 -6.09
N GLU A 33 10.96 12.54 -7.07
CA GLU A 33 9.89 11.54 -7.15
C GLU A 33 10.41 10.12 -7.39
N ALA A 34 11.51 9.98 -8.15
CA ALA A 34 12.13 8.68 -8.36
C ALA A 34 12.67 8.10 -7.04
N ASP A 35 13.26 8.94 -6.19
CA ASP A 35 13.70 8.59 -4.85
C ASP A 35 12.51 8.23 -3.94
N ALA A 36 11.41 8.99 -3.99
CA ALA A 36 10.19 8.68 -3.22
C ALA A 36 9.58 7.33 -3.60
N ILE A 37 9.49 7.04 -4.91
CA ILE A 37 9.01 5.75 -5.43
C ILE A 37 9.95 4.62 -5.01
N ARG A 38 11.27 4.85 -5.09
CA ARG A 38 12.28 3.88 -4.65
C ARG A 38 12.15 3.56 -3.16
N ILE A 39 12.04 4.58 -2.30
CA ILE A 39 11.86 4.43 -0.85
C ILE A 39 10.57 3.65 -0.56
N SER A 40 9.46 4.04 -1.19
CA SER A 40 8.14 3.40 -0.97
C SER A 40 8.13 1.92 -1.38
N ASN A 41 8.85 1.57 -2.45
CA ASN A 41 8.96 0.19 -2.92
C ASN A 41 10.01 -0.63 -2.17
N ASP A 42 11.01 0.03 -1.56
CA ASP A 42 11.98 -0.59 -0.66
C ASP A 42 11.35 -0.86 0.70
N SER A 43 10.55 -1.94 0.72
CA SER A 43 9.90 -2.50 1.89
C SER A 43 9.62 -3.99 1.65
N HIS A 44 9.59 -4.79 2.71
CA HIS A 44 9.10 -6.17 2.64
C HIS A 44 7.57 -6.23 2.50
N TYR A 45 6.90 -5.12 2.79
CA TYR A 45 5.44 -4.96 2.76
C TYR A 45 4.96 -4.26 1.49
N GLY A 46 3.65 -4.34 1.27
CA GLY A 46 2.95 -3.77 0.13
C GLY A 46 1.44 -3.89 0.27
N LEU A 47 0.87 -3.49 1.42
CA LEU A 47 -0.57 -3.59 1.67
C LEU A 47 -1.33 -2.44 0.99
N ALA A 48 -1.07 -1.22 1.43
CA ALA A 48 -1.73 -0.01 0.96
C ALA A 48 -0.76 1.17 0.92
N GLY A 49 -1.14 2.24 0.23
CA GLY A 49 -0.44 3.51 0.22
C GLY A 49 -1.32 4.64 -0.32
N SER A 50 -0.83 5.88 -0.21
CA SER A 50 -1.49 7.07 -0.72
C SER A 50 -0.47 8.04 -1.31
N VAL A 51 -0.87 8.75 -2.36
CA VAL A 51 -0.14 9.90 -2.89
C VAL A 51 -0.96 11.16 -2.68
N LEU A 52 -0.32 12.19 -2.14
CA LEU A 52 -0.92 13.50 -1.92
C LEU A 52 -0.32 14.49 -2.92
N THR A 53 -1.16 15.07 -3.77
CA THR A 53 -0.74 15.98 -4.85
C THR A 53 -1.93 16.80 -5.36
N GLU A 54 -1.68 18.03 -5.81
CA GLU A 54 -2.70 18.86 -6.45
C GLU A 54 -3.11 18.32 -7.84
N ASN A 55 -2.18 17.64 -8.53
CA ASN A 55 -2.42 17.06 -9.84
C ASN A 55 -2.81 15.57 -9.71
N ARG A 56 -4.10 15.29 -9.76
CA ARG A 56 -4.63 13.91 -9.67
C ARG A 56 -4.13 12.98 -10.78
N GLY A 57 -3.90 13.49 -11.98
CA GLY A 57 -3.36 12.71 -13.10
C GLY A 57 -1.93 12.26 -12.82
N HIS A 58 -1.10 13.18 -12.32
CA HIS A 58 0.25 12.88 -11.87
C HIS A 58 0.26 11.90 -10.70
N GLY A 59 -0.64 12.09 -9.72
CA GLY A 59 -0.83 11.14 -8.63
C GLY A 59 -1.13 9.72 -9.13
N LEU A 60 -1.94 9.57 -10.17
CA LEU A 60 -2.23 8.27 -10.77
C LEU A 60 -0.98 7.64 -11.42
N GLU A 61 -0.11 8.43 -12.06
CA GLU A 61 1.15 7.97 -12.63
C GLU A 61 2.12 7.47 -11.57
N ILE A 62 2.23 8.19 -10.43
CA ILE A 62 3.02 7.74 -9.27
C ILE A 62 2.41 6.46 -8.67
N ALA A 63 1.09 6.43 -8.45
CA ALA A 63 0.40 5.32 -7.82
C ALA A 63 0.61 3.99 -8.56
N ARG A 64 0.65 4.01 -9.90
CA ARG A 64 0.93 2.83 -10.75
C ARG A 64 2.33 2.24 -10.55
N GLN A 65 3.28 3.02 -10.03
CA GLN A 65 4.67 2.60 -9.83
C GLN A 65 4.91 2.00 -8.43
N ILE A 66 3.95 2.12 -7.52
CA ILE A 66 4.07 1.59 -6.16
C ILE A 66 3.52 0.16 -6.11
N ARG A 67 4.32 -0.78 -5.61
CA ARG A 67 3.99 -2.21 -5.51
C ARG A 67 3.19 -2.50 -4.23
N THR A 68 1.97 -2.01 -4.18
CA THR A 68 0.99 -2.28 -3.11
C THR A 68 -0.32 -2.79 -3.69
N GLY A 69 -1.17 -3.38 -2.85
CA GLY A 69 -2.48 -3.87 -3.29
C GLY A 69 -3.54 -2.80 -3.43
N ARG A 70 -3.40 -1.69 -2.69
CA ARG A 70 -4.30 -0.54 -2.76
C ARG A 70 -3.50 0.76 -2.78
N MET A 71 -3.93 1.68 -3.64
CA MET A 71 -3.44 3.06 -3.68
C MET A 71 -4.62 4.02 -3.71
N SER A 72 -4.49 5.13 -3.00
CA SER A 72 -5.40 6.27 -3.05
C SER A 72 -4.67 7.54 -3.50
N ILE A 73 -5.42 8.50 -4.02
CA ILE A 73 -4.93 9.82 -4.43
C ILE A 73 -5.70 10.86 -3.62
N ASN A 74 -4.99 11.63 -2.79
CA ASN A 74 -5.54 12.64 -1.87
C ASN A 74 -6.55 12.10 -0.85
N ASP A 75 -6.42 10.82 -0.50
CA ASP A 75 -7.36 10.14 0.37
C ASP A 75 -6.71 8.94 1.08
N ASN A 76 -7.42 8.28 1.98
CA ASN A 76 -7.08 7.01 2.60
C ASN A 76 -8.30 6.07 2.77
N PHE A 77 -9.44 6.37 2.14
CA PHE A 77 -10.63 5.51 2.25
C PHE A 77 -10.55 4.23 1.39
N GLY A 78 -11.18 3.17 1.89
CA GLY A 78 -11.38 1.91 1.17
C GLY A 78 -12.85 1.74 0.74
N ASN A 79 -13.07 1.08 -0.40
CA ASN A 79 -14.38 0.60 -0.84
C ASN A 79 -14.42 -0.94 -0.71
N PHE A 80 -15.51 -1.49 -0.15
CA PHE A 80 -15.75 -2.93 -0.04
C PHE A 80 -16.14 -3.59 -1.37
N ASP A 81 -16.50 -2.81 -2.39
CA ASP A 81 -16.73 -3.33 -3.75
C ASP A 81 -15.42 -3.51 -4.53
N CYS A 82 -14.32 -2.93 -4.04
CA CYS A 82 -12.99 -3.02 -4.66
C CYS A 82 -12.13 -4.05 -3.92
N PRO A 83 -11.25 -4.79 -4.62
CA PRO A 83 -10.37 -5.75 -3.98
C PRO A 83 -9.49 -5.11 -2.91
N PHE A 84 -9.20 -5.88 -1.86
CA PHE A 84 -8.26 -5.57 -0.80
C PHE A 84 -7.31 -6.75 -0.60
N GLY A 85 -6.08 -6.48 -0.20
CA GLY A 85 -5.05 -7.49 0.00
C GLY A 85 -3.68 -6.94 -0.37
N GLY A 86 -2.62 -7.65 0.02
CA GLY A 86 -1.25 -7.15 -0.12
C GLY A 86 -0.48 -7.69 -1.31
N TYR A 87 0.65 -7.03 -1.56
CA TYR A 87 1.78 -7.56 -2.31
C TYR A 87 2.86 -8.03 -1.33
N LYS A 88 3.83 -8.81 -1.82
CA LYS A 88 5.01 -9.25 -1.05
C LYS A 88 4.58 -9.99 0.24
N GLN A 89 5.16 -9.64 1.38
CA GLN A 89 4.81 -10.27 2.66
C GLN A 89 3.49 -9.77 3.25
N SER A 90 2.81 -8.81 2.61
CA SER A 90 1.51 -8.31 3.09
C SER A 90 0.32 -9.20 2.72
N GLY A 91 0.54 -10.32 2.03
CA GLY A 91 -0.50 -11.34 1.85
C GLY A 91 -0.51 -12.02 0.48
N ILE A 92 -1.37 -13.04 0.37
CA ILE A 92 -1.66 -13.82 -0.84
C ILE A 92 -3.18 -13.80 -1.04
N GLY A 93 -3.65 -13.69 -2.28
CA GLY A 93 -5.07 -13.59 -2.61
C GLY A 93 -5.64 -12.18 -2.48
N ARG A 94 -6.95 -12.05 -2.64
CA ARG A 94 -7.69 -10.79 -2.45
C ARG A 94 -9.00 -11.02 -1.71
N GLU A 95 -9.33 -10.11 -0.81
CA GLU A 95 -10.64 -9.99 -0.18
C GLU A 95 -11.44 -8.87 -0.84
N PHE A 96 -12.73 -8.76 -0.48
CA PHE A 96 -13.66 -7.74 -0.98
C PHE A 96 -13.96 -7.80 -2.48
N GLY A 97 -15.05 -7.14 -2.88
CA GLY A 97 -15.57 -7.17 -4.25
C GLY A 97 -15.82 -8.60 -4.76
N SER A 98 -15.88 -8.73 -6.09
CA SER A 98 -16.02 -10.03 -6.75
C SER A 98 -14.81 -10.94 -6.53
N PHE A 99 -13.61 -10.37 -6.39
CA PHE A 99 -12.37 -11.11 -6.17
C PHE A 99 -12.39 -11.87 -4.83
N GLY A 100 -12.86 -11.24 -3.76
CA GLY A 100 -13.00 -11.88 -2.46
C GLY A 100 -13.98 -13.04 -2.46
N ILE A 101 -15.06 -12.96 -3.23
CA ILE A 101 -16.01 -14.07 -3.38
C ILE A 101 -15.33 -15.25 -4.10
N CYS A 102 -14.45 -14.97 -5.07
CA CYS A 102 -13.76 -16.01 -5.84
C CYS A 102 -12.83 -16.90 -4.99
N GLU A 103 -12.38 -16.43 -3.83
CA GLU A 103 -11.55 -17.22 -2.90
C GLU A 103 -12.34 -18.35 -2.20
N TYR A 104 -13.68 -18.33 -2.27
CA TYR A 104 -14.57 -19.27 -1.57
C TYR A 104 -15.41 -20.16 -2.51
N VAL A 105 -15.10 -20.20 -3.80
CA VAL A 105 -15.86 -20.95 -4.82
C VAL A 105 -14.96 -21.92 -5.59
N GLU A 106 -15.53 -23.04 -6.02
CA GLU A 106 -14.84 -24.05 -6.82
C GLU A 106 -15.18 -23.92 -8.30
N GLN A 107 -14.18 -23.90 -9.17
CA GLN A 107 -14.37 -23.87 -10.63
C GLN A 107 -14.52 -25.29 -11.18
N LYS A 108 -15.56 -25.53 -11.99
CA LYS A 108 -15.82 -26.83 -12.64
C LYS A 108 -16.08 -26.64 -14.13
N ALA A 109 -15.26 -27.26 -14.97
CA ALA A 109 -15.47 -27.35 -16.41
C ALA A 109 -16.08 -28.71 -16.79
N ILE A 110 -17.09 -28.72 -17.67
CA ILE A 110 -17.76 -29.92 -18.18
C ILE A 110 -17.77 -29.84 -19.71
N PHE A 111 -17.32 -30.90 -20.37
CA PHE A 111 -17.29 -31.03 -21.83
C PHE A 111 -18.26 -32.14 -22.28
N VAL A 112 -18.83 -32.01 -23.47
CA VAL A 112 -19.71 -33.00 -24.13
C VAL A 112 -19.11 -33.36 -25.48
#